data_AF-A0A7C7HNP9-F1
#
_entry.id   AF-A0A7C7HNP9-F1
#
_cell.length_a   1.000
_cell.length_b   1.000
_cell.length_c   1.000
_cell.angle_alpha   90.00
_cell.angle_beta   90.00
_cell.angle_gamma   90.00
#
_symmetry.space_group_name_H-M   'P 1'
#
loop_
_entity.id
_entity.type
_entity.pdbx_description
1 polymer ?
#
loop_
_entity_poly.entity_id
_entity_poly.type
_entity_poly.pdbx_seq_one_letter_code
_entity_poly.pdbx_strand_id
1 'polypeptide(L)'
;MNGSIQRLVWDLKYPPPSSQQNESKTEGLQKPKPEDILPKPAHTLDPQGPSVSPGLYSVTVAAGNETSTQTIRVNPDPKLNLKVGDYRQQEKFLVELMVIYENAHAMNEKLKIKIKELEEILDKDDEKLKNVKDQQKQVNTIRTGATRLASELKGGGVRQGSFFPPTKTHRDRFLRLQALWDNLSTAD
;
A
#
# COMPACT_ATOMS: atom_id res chain seq x y z
N MET A 1 -17.16 41.66 -1.34
CA MET A 1 -16.71 40.39 -0.75
C MET A 1 -16.13 39.55 -1.87
N ASN A 2 -14.84 39.22 -1.80
CA ASN A 2 -14.19 38.40 -2.82
C ASN A 2 -14.29 36.94 -2.37
N GLY A 3 -15.19 36.16 -2.97
CA GLY A 3 -15.22 34.71 -2.78
C GLY A 3 -14.05 34.08 -3.53
N SER A 4 -13.26 33.24 -2.87
CA SER A 4 -12.27 32.40 -3.54
C SER A 4 -12.87 31.03 -3.82
N ILE A 5 -12.69 30.54 -5.04
CA ILE A 5 -13.06 29.15 -5.39
C ILE A 5 -11.92 28.25 -4.90
N GLN A 6 -12.22 27.34 -3.97
CA GLN A 6 -11.30 26.28 -3.60
C GLN A 6 -11.56 25.05 -4.46
N ARG A 7 -10.51 24.55 -5.13
CA ARG A 7 -10.56 23.31 -5.90
C ARG A 7 -10.00 22.18 -5.05
N LEU A 8 -10.85 21.22 -4.70
CA LEU A 8 -10.43 19.95 -4.11
C LEU A 8 -10.35 18.90 -5.22
N VAL A 9 -9.22 18.19 -5.30
CA VAL A 9 -9.05 17.05 -6.21
C VAL A 9 -9.00 15.79 -5.36
N TRP A 10 -9.90 14.85 -5.63
CA TRP A 10 -9.89 13.53 -5.01
C TRP A 10 -9.58 12.47 -6.07
N ASP A 11 -8.49 11.75 -5.87
CA ASP A 11 -7.97 10.78 -6.85
C ASP A 11 -8.69 9.43 -6.83
N LEU A 12 -9.79 9.30 -6.07
CA LEU A 12 -10.57 8.06 -5.95
C LEU A 12 -9.72 6.88 -5.47
N LYS A 13 -8.88 7.13 -4.45
CA LYS A 13 -8.02 6.12 -3.84
C LYS A 13 -8.22 6.03 -2.33
N TYR A 14 -8.02 4.84 -1.81
CA TYR A 14 -7.75 4.62 -0.40
C TYR A 14 -6.45 5.35 0.01
N PRO A 15 -6.26 5.61 1.32
CA PRO A 15 -4.99 6.12 1.83
C PRO A 15 -3.81 5.26 1.36
N PRO A 16 -2.63 5.87 1.14
CA PRO A 16 -1.44 5.12 0.81
C PRO A 16 -1.08 4.16 1.95
N PRO A 17 -0.52 2.97 1.63
CA PRO A 17 -0.08 2.04 2.66
C PRO A 17 1.05 2.64 3.50
N SER A 18 1.15 2.23 4.77
CA SER A 18 2.21 2.65 5.67
C SER A 18 3.56 2.32 5.05
N SER A 19 4.43 3.31 4.92
CA SER A 19 5.77 3.11 4.38
C SER A 19 6.76 3.93 5.16
N GLN A 20 7.94 3.36 5.42
CA GLN A 20 9.08 4.16 5.83
C GLN A 20 9.60 4.91 4.61
N GLN A 21 9.61 6.25 4.68
CA GLN A 21 10.39 7.03 3.74
C GLN A 21 11.87 6.73 4.01
N ASN A 22 12.48 5.96 3.12
CA ASN A 22 13.93 5.79 3.14
C ASN A 22 14.57 7.08 2.63
N GLU A 23 14.95 7.95 3.55
CA GLU A 23 15.90 9.04 3.31
C GLU A 23 17.36 8.55 3.36
N SER A 24 17.58 7.23 3.27
CA SER A 24 18.92 6.64 3.36
C SER A 24 19.84 7.27 2.32
N LYS A 25 20.74 8.13 2.78
CA LYS A 25 21.82 8.69 1.97
C LYS A 25 22.85 7.59 1.79
N THR A 26 22.77 6.87 0.69
CA THR A 26 23.88 6.03 0.24
C THR A 26 24.87 6.95 -0.45
N GLU A 27 26.13 6.93 -0.02
CA GLU A 27 27.19 7.76 -0.61
C GLU A 27 27.27 7.51 -2.13
N GLY A 28 27.28 8.59 -2.92
CA GLY A 28 27.23 8.53 -4.38
C GLY A 28 25.86 8.26 -5.01
N LEU A 29 24.81 8.00 -4.20
CA LEU A 29 23.44 7.73 -4.66
C LEU A 29 22.47 8.75 -4.05
N GLN A 30 22.35 9.91 -4.72
CA GLN A 30 21.36 10.91 -4.34
C GLN A 30 20.04 10.63 -5.08
N LYS A 31 18.95 10.40 -4.31
CA LYS A 31 17.61 10.28 -4.90
C LYS A 31 17.28 11.61 -5.59
N PRO A 32 17.01 11.63 -6.90
CA PRO A 32 16.68 12.86 -7.61
C PRO A 32 15.38 13.43 -7.04
N LYS A 33 15.25 14.77 -7.00
CA LYS A 33 13.96 15.37 -6.66
C LYS A 33 12.96 15.03 -7.78
N PRO A 34 11.65 14.98 -7.49
CA PRO A 34 10.64 14.73 -8.53
C PRO A 34 10.77 15.67 -9.73
N GLU A 35 11.21 16.90 -9.51
CA GLU A 35 11.47 17.92 -10.53
C GLU A 35 12.63 17.56 -11.47
N ASP A 36 13.61 16.80 -10.99
CA ASP A 36 14.83 16.42 -11.71
C ASP A 36 14.63 15.16 -12.58
N ILE A 37 13.51 14.44 -12.41
CA ILE A 37 13.24 13.20 -13.13
C ILE A 37 12.66 13.53 -14.51
N LEU A 38 13.49 13.35 -15.55
CA LEU A 38 13.09 13.52 -16.95
C LEU A 38 13.23 12.20 -17.75
N PRO A 39 12.24 11.84 -18.59
CA PRO A 39 10.96 12.53 -18.77
C PRO A 39 10.07 12.44 -17.52
N LYS A 40 9.24 13.47 -17.31
CA LYS A 40 8.31 13.50 -16.17
C LYS A 40 7.39 12.26 -16.23
N PRO A 41 7.35 11.43 -15.18
CA PRO A 41 6.45 10.29 -15.14
C PRO A 41 4.99 10.74 -15.29
N ALA A 42 4.19 9.98 -16.04
CA ALA A 42 2.77 10.27 -16.24
C ALA A 42 1.93 10.12 -14.96
N HIS A 43 2.49 9.53 -13.91
CA HIS A 43 1.86 9.31 -12.60
C HIS A 43 2.90 9.45 -11.49
N THR A 44 2.42 9.74 -10.27
CA THR A 44 3.30 9.79 -9.09
C THR A 44 4.01 8.45 -8.87
N LEU A 45 5.28 8.54 -8.46
CA LEU A 45 6.10 7.39 -8.09
C LEU A 45 5.92 6.99 -6.61
N ASP A 46 5.19 7.81 -5.84
CA ASP A 46 4.93 7.53 -4.42
C ASP A 46 3.95 6.37 -4.25
N PRO A 47 4.05 5.60 -3.15
CA PRO A 47 3.06 4.59 -2.81
C PRO A 47 1.65 5.18 -2.83
N GLN A 48 0.74 4.54 -3.56
CA GLN A 48 -0.67 4.92 -3.63
C GLN A 48 -1.52 3.85 -2.95
N GLY A 49 -2.71 4.19 -2.46
CA GLY A 49 -3.70 3.20 -2.03
C GLY A 49 -4.40 2.53 -3.22
N PRO A 50 -5.16 1.44 -3.00
CA PRO A 50 -6.06 0.88 -4.01
C PRO A 50 -7.02 1.95 -4.59
N SER A 51 -7.42 1.79 -5.85
CA SER A 51 -8.49 2.61 -6.44
C SER A 51 -9.85 2.12 -5.97
N VAL A 52 -10.80 3.04 -5.76
CA VAL A 52 -12.19 2.70 -5.41
C VAL A 52 -13.00 2.35 -6.66
N SER A 53 -14.00 1.47 -6.53
CA SER A 53 -14.85 1.10 -7.67
C SER A 53 -15.82 2.20 -8.10
N PRO A 54 -16.28 2.22 -9.35
CA PRO A 54 -17.41 3.04 -9.78
C PRO A 54 -18.67 2.79 -8.91
N GLY A 55 -19.38 3.86 -8.56
CA GLY A 55 -20.49 3.79 -7.61
C GLY A 55 -21.02 5.15 -7.18
N LEU A 56 -21.96 5.14 -6.24
CA LEU A 56 -22.46 6.33 -5.56
C LEU A 56 -21.67 6.53 -4.27
N TYR A 57 -21.15 7.74 -4.07
CA TYR A 57 -20.35 8.11 -2.90
C TYR A 57 -20.94 9.34 -2.23
N SER A 58 -20.97 9.35 -0.91
CA SER A 58 -21.22 10.56 -0.14
C SER A 58 -19.89 11.23 0.18
N VAL A 59 -19.72 12.45 -0.29
CA VAL A 59 -18.54 13.28 -0.03
C VAL A 59 -18.93 14.35 0.97
N THR A 60 -18.23 14.38 2.09
CA THR A 60 -18.38 15.40 3.12
C THR A 60 -17.17 16.33 3.07
N VAL A 61 -17.44 17.63 2.91
CA VAL A 61 -16.43 18.69 3.01
C VAL A 61 -16.66 19.44 4.31
N ALA A 62 -15.59 19.60 5.09
CA ALA A 62 -15.61 20.37 6.34
C ALA A 62 -14.71 21.60 6.20
N ALA A 63 -15.21 22.77 6.62
CA ALA A 63 -14.47 24.03 6.63
C ALA A 63 -14.75 24.78 7.93
N GLY A 64 -13.77 24.80 8.85
CA GLY A 64 -13.98 25.29 10.20
C GLY A 64 -15.03 24.45 10.93
N ASN A 65 -16.11 25.08 11.38
CA ASN A 65 -17.23 24.41 12.07
C ASN A 65 -18.38 24.03 11.12
N GLU A 66 -18.26 24.32 9.82
CA GLU A 66 -19.29 24.01 8.84
C GLU A 66 -18.98 22.70 8.12
N THR A 67 -20.01 21.90 7.86
CA THR A 67 -19.91 20.68 7.05
C THR A 67 -20.99 20.66 5.98
N SER A 68 -20.63 20.17 4.80
CA SER A 68 -21.56 19.97 3.70
C SER A 68 -21.35 18.58 3.11
N THR A 69 -22.44 17.86 2.85
CA THR A 69 -22.39 16.51 2.31
C THR A 69 -23.17 16.45 1.00
N GLN A 70 -22.55 15.89 -0.04
CA GLN A 70 -23.17 15.68 -1.33
C GLN A 70 -22.94 14.27 -1.82
N THR A 71 -23.95 13.71 -2.50
CA THR A 71 -23.80 12.43 -3.19
C THR A 71 -23.29 12.65 -4.61
N ILE A 72 -22.21 11.98 -4.98
CA ILE A 72 -21.62 11.99 -6.31
C ILE A 72 -21.65 10.60 -6.93
N ARG A 73 -21.78 10.53 -8.26
CA ARG A 73 -21.69 9.29 -9.03
C ARG A 73 -20.35 9.20 -9.73
N VAL A 74 -19.59 8.17 -9.40
CA VAL A 74 -18.35 7.79 -10.09
C VAL A 74 -18.72 6.79 -11.18
N ASN A 75 -18.43 7.14 -12.43
CA ASN A 75 -18.70 6.28 -13.58
C ASN A 75 -17.48 5.41 -13.92
N PRO A 76 -17.68 4.20 -14.49
CA PRO A 76 -16.58 3.39 -15.01
C PRO A 76 -15.87 4.10 -16.18
N ASP A 77 -14.63 3.71 -16.46
CA ASP A 77 -13.90 4.23 -17.60
C ASP A 77 -14.58 3.80 -18.91
N PRO A 78 -15.11 4.73 -19.72
CA PRO A 78 -15.82 4.39 -20.94
C PRO A 78 -14.93 3.74 -22.01
N LYS A 79 -13.60 3.83 -21.88
CA LYS A 79 -12.64 3.20 -22.81
C LYS A 79 -12.33 1.75 -22.45
N LEU A 80 -12.73 1.30 -21.26
CA LEU A 80 -12.52 -0.07 -20.81
C LEU A 80 -13.83 -0.85 -20.90
N ASN A 81 -13.77 -2.01 -21.54
CA ASN A 81 -14.90 -2.93 -21.56
C ASN A 81 -14.95 -3.77 -20.27
N LEU A 82 -15.14 -3.09 -19.13
CA LEU A 82 -15.22 -3.67 -17.81
C LEU A 82 -16.58 -3.40 -17.18
N LYS A 83 -17.12 -4.41 -16.49
CA LYS A 83 -18.34 -4.25 -15.70
C LYS A 83 -17.99 -3.68 -14.34
N VAL A 84 -18.95 -3.02 -13.67
CA VAL A 84 -18.77 -2.54 -12.28
C VAL A 84 -18.34 -3.68 -11.34
N GLY A 85 -18.81 -4.90 -11.57
CA GLY A 85 -18.40 -6.08 -10.80
C GLY A 85 -16.92 -6.45 -10.95
N ASP A 86 -16.27 -6.06 -12.04
CA ASP A 86 -14.84 -6.32 -12.28
C ASP A 86 -13.98 -5.39 -11.43
N TYR A 87 -14.32 -4.10 -11.41
CA TYR A 87 -13.69 -3.11 -10.51
C TYR A 87 -13.82 -3.54 -9.05
N ARG A 88 -15.01 -3.98 -8.63
CA ARG A 88 -15.26 -4.42 -7.25
C ARG A 88 -14.42 -5.63 -6.85
N GLN A 89 -14.21 -6.57 -7.76
CA GLN A 89 -13.33 -7.71 -7.50
C GLN A 89 -11.89 -7.29 -7.29
N GLN A 90 -11.41 -6.35 -8.10
CA GLN A 90 -10.06 -5.82 -7.97
C GLN A 90 -9.90 -5.00 -6.68
N GLU A 91 -10.82 -4.07 -6.41
CA GLU A 91 -10.82 -3.26 -5.20
C GLU A 91 -10.79 -4.14 -3.95
N LYS A 92 -11.73 -5.09 -3.84
CA LYS A 92 -11.79 -6.02 -2.71
C LYS A 92 -10.45 -6.75 -2.51
N PHE A 93 -9.90 -7.31 -3.57
CA PHE A 93 -8.63 -8.04 -3.51
C PHE A 93 -7.47 -7.15 -3.04
N LEU A 94 -7.38 -5.92 -3.56
CA LEU A 94 -6.31 -4.99 -3.20
C LEU A 94 -6.45 -4.45 -1.78
N VAL A 95 -7.69 -4.26 -1.30
CA VAL A 95 -7.96 -3.86 0.09
C VAL A 95 -7.59 -4.99 1.06
N GLU A 96 -8.00 -6.23 0.77
CA GLU A 96 -7.62 -7.41 1.57
C GLU A 96 -6.10 -7.60 1.62
N LEU A 97 -5.42 -7.44 0.47
CA LEU A 97 -3.96 -7.49 0.39
C LEU A 97 -3.28 -6.37 1.18
N MET A 98 -3.87 -5.18 1.18
CA MET A 98 -3.37 -4.03 1.95
C MET A 98 -3.43 -4.31 3.45
N VAL A 99 -4.48 -4.99 3.95
CA VAL A 99 -4.57 -5.38 5.37
C VAL A 99 -3.40 -6.30 5.78
N ILE A 100 -3.08 -7.32 4.97
CA ILE A 100 -1.94 -8.20 5.23
C ILE A 100 -0.63 -7.40 5.24
N TYR A 101 -0.47 -6.47 4.29
CA TYR A 101 0.69 -5.60 4.24
C TYR A 101 0.83 -4.74 5.50
N GLU A 102 -0.24 -4.07 5.95
CA GLU A 102 -0.22 -3.20 7.13
C GLU A 102 0.13 -3.97 8.40
N ASN A 103 -0.47 -5.15 8.57
CA ASN A 103 -0.18 -6.02 9.71
C ASN A 103 1.29 -6.48 9.71
N ALA A 104 1.81 -6.91 8.56
CA ALA A 104 3.20 -7.30 8.42
C ALA A 104 4.15 -6.12 8.60
N HIS A 105 3.79 -4.93 8.13
CA HIS A 105 4.58 -3.71 8.36
C HIS A 105 4.65 -3.38 9.86
N ALA A 106 3.51 -3.33 10.54
CA ALA A 106 3.46 -3.03 11.97
C ALA A 106 4.24 -4.04 12.81
N MET A 107 4.11 -5.34 12.52
CA MET A 107 4.89 -6.39 13.21
C MET A 107 6.38 -6.27 12.91
N ASN A 108 6.77 -5.98 11.67
CA ASN A 108 8.18 -5.77 11.31
C ASN A 108 8.80 -4.59 12.07
N GLU A 109 8.07 -3.49 12.24
CA GLU A 109 8.55 -2.35 13.03
C GLU A 109 8.72 -2.69 14.52
N LYS A 110 7.78 -3.43 15.11
CA LYS A 110 7.92 -3.95 16.48
C LYS A 110 9.15 -4.85 16.62
N LEU A 111 9.35 -5.77 15.67
CA LEU A 111 10.49 -6.68 15.67
C LEU A 111 11.83 -5.96 15.49
N LYS A 112 11.90 -4.91 14.65
CA LYS A 112 13.10 -4.05 14.53
C LYS A 112 13.49 -3.42 15.86
N ILE A 113 12.53 -2.86 16.60
CA ILE A 113 12.77 -2.25 17.91
C ILE A 113 13.28 -3.32 18.88
N LYS A 114 12.58 -4.46 18.97
CA LYS A 114 12.96 -5.58 19.83
C LYS A 114 14.36 -6.14 19.51
N ILE A 115 14.72 -6.24 18.23
CA ILE A 115 16.07 -6.69 17.83
C ILE A 115 17.12 -5.70 18.32
N LYS A 116 16.89 -4.39 18.16
CA LYS A 116 17.83 -3.37 18.62
C LYS A 116 18.06 -3.45 20.13
N GLU A 117 16.99 -3.61 20.91
CA GLU A 117 17.08 -3.78 22.38
C GLU A 117 17.82 -5.07 22.77
N LEU A 118 17.58 -6.17 22.06
CA LEU A 118 18.25 -7.44 22.34
C LEU A 118 19.74 -7.41 21.93
N GLU A 119 20.10 -6.70 20.87
CA GLU A 119 21.50 -6.53 20.43
C GLU A 119 22.36 -5.74 21.45
N GLU A 120 21.75 -4.94 22.33
CA GLU A 120 22.46 -4.24 23.40
C GLU A 120 22.81 -5.17 24.58
N ILE A 121 22.12 -6.30 24.73
CA ILE A 121 22.18 -7.17 25.91
C ILE A 121 22.74 -8.55 25.57
N LEU A 122 22.46 -9.07 24.39
CA LEU A 122 22.77 -10.43 23.96
C LEU A 122 23.90 -10.45 22.93
N ASP A 123 24.70 -11.51 22.98
CA ASP A 123 25.68 -11.79 21.95
C ASP A 123 25.00 -12.10 20.60
N LYS A 124 25.70 -11.81 19.51
CA LYS A 124 25.21 -12.05 18.15
C LYS A 124 24.82 -13.50 17.88
N ASP A 125 25.40 -14.44 18.63
CA ASP A 125 25.17 -15.86 18.49
C ASP A 125 24.06 -16.42 19.36
N ASP A 126 23.46 -15.61 20.22
CA ASP A 126 22.36 -15.99 21.10
C ASP A 126 21.15 -16.51 20.30
N GLU A 127 20.60 -17.66 20.70
CA GLU A 127 19.50 -18.30 19.99
C GLU A 127 18.22 -17.44 20.00
N LYS A 128 17.95 -16.71 21.09
CA LYS A 128 16.77 -15.84 21.17
C LYS A 128 16.88 -14.70 20.17
N LEU A 129 18.07 -14.10 20.05
CA LEU A 129 18.31 -13.04 19.06
C LEU A 129 18.17 -13.57 17.62
N LYS A 130 18.71 -14.77 17.34
CA LYS A 130 18.57 -15.45 16.03
C LYS A 130 17.10 -15.70 15.68
N ASN A 131 16.33 -16.25 16.62
CA ASN A 131 14.90 -16.54 16.42
C ASN A 131 14.08 -15.27 16.11
N VAL A 132 14.31 -14.17 16.82
CA VAL A 132 13.61 -12.90 16.55
C VAL A 132 14.00 -12.31 15.19
N LYS A 133 15.27 -12.42 14.79
CA LYS A 133 15.74 -12.02 13.45
C LYS A 133 15.11 -12.86 12.34
N ASP A 134 14.97 -14.17 12.56
CA ASP A 134 14.31 -15.06 11.61
C ASP A 134 12.81 -14.75 11.48
N GLN A 135 12.12 -14.49 12.60
CA GLN A 135 10.73 -14.02 12.58
C GLN A 135 10.61 -12.70 11.79
N GLN A 136 11.49 -11.73 12.03
CA GLN A 136 11.51 -10.46 11.29
C GLN A 136 11.70 -10.70 9.77
N LYS A 137 12.61 -11.61 9.39
CA LYS A 137 12.86 -11.96 7.98
C LYS A 137 11.62 -12.58 7.32
N GLN A 138 10.89 -13.44 8.02
CA GLN A 138 9.66 -14.05 7.53
C GLN A 138 8.57 -12.99 7.36
N VAL A 139 8.35 -12.12 8.35
CA VAL A 139 7.39 -11.01 8.27
C VAL A 139 7.73 -10.06 7.13
N ASN A 140 9.00 -9.70 6.95
CA ASN A 140 9.43 -8.85 5.85
C ASN A 140 9.26 -9.52 4.47
N THR A 141 9.39 -10.84 4.39
CA THR A 141 9.07 -11.61 3.18
C THR A 141 7.59 -11.46 2.82
N ILE A 142 6.68 -11.58 3.79
CA ILE A 142 5.24 -11.38 3.58
C ILE A 142 4.95 -9.95 3.12
N ARG A 143 5.48 -8.95 3.85
CA ARG A 143 5.33 -7.53 3.52
C ARG A 143 5.75 -7.25 2.07
N THR A 144 6.96 -7.67 1.69
CA THR A 144 7.47 -7.45 0.32
C THR A 144 6.72 -8.25 -0.72
N GLY A 145 6.26 -9.46 -0.39
CA GLY A 145 5.40 -10.27 -1.25
C GLY A 145 4.07 -9.58 -1.54
N ALA A 146 3.46 -8.99 -0.52
CA ALA A 146 2.23 -8.23 -0.65
C ALA A 146 2.42 -6.97 -1.51
N THR A 147 3.50 -6.21 -1.28
CA THR A 147 3.85 -5.05 -2.12
C THR A 147 4.00 -5.44 -3.60
N ARG A 148 4.72 -6.53 -3.90
CA ARG A 148 4.91 -7.01 -5.28
C ARG A 148 3.58 -7.41 -5.91
N LEU A 149 2.77 -8.20 -5.20
CA LEU A 149 1.47 -8.64 -5.71
C LEU A 149 0.53 -7.44 -5.96
N ALA A 150 0.54 -6.42 -5.10
CA ALA A 150 -0.22 -5.20 -5.31
C ALA A 150 0.28 -4.42 -6.54
N SER A 151 1.60 -4.36 -6.76
CA SER A 151 2.20 -3.64 -7.90
C SER A 151 1.87 -4.26 -9.26
N GLU A 152 1.57 -5.55 -9.32
CA GLU A 152 1.15 -6.22 -10.56
C GLU A 152 -0.23 -5.77 -11.05
N LEU A 153 -1.10 -5.34 -10.12
CA LEU A 153 -2.42 -4.82 -10.44
C LEU A 153 -2.44 -3.29 -10.47
N LYS A 154 -1.77 -2.62 -9.53
CA LYS A 154 -1.80 -1.15 -9.42
C LYS A 154 -0.78 -0.47 -10.32
N GLY A 155 0.19 -1.21 -10.82
CA GLY A 155 1.38 -0.65 -11.44
C GLY A 155 2.39 -0.20 -10.39
N GLY A 156 3.55 0.25 -10.87
CA GLY A 156 4.61 0.77 -10.02
C GLY A 156 5.81 1.21 -10.84
N GLY A 157 6.39 2.35 -10.46
CA GLY A 157 7.51 2.94 -11.19
C GLY A 157 7.16 3.22 -12.64
N VAL A 158 7.76 2.47 -13.56
CA VAL A 158 7.51 2.57 -15.02
C VAL A 158 6.46 1.59 -15.54
N ARG A 159 5.97 0.67 -14.70
CA ARG A 159 5.01 -0.37 -15.10
C ARG A 159 3.58 0.12 -14.92
N GLN A 160 2.81 0.09 -16.00
CA GLN A 160 1.38 0.35 -15.94
C GLN A 160 0.67 -0.76 -15.16
N GLY A 161 -0.27 -0.38 -14.31
CA GLY A 161 -1.18 -1.31 -13.67
C GLY A 161 -2.24 -1.86 -14.62
N SER A 162 -2.99 -2.84 -14.14
CA SER A 162 -4.14 -3.42 -14.81
C SER A 162 -5.40 -3.04 -14.05
N PHE A 163 -6.47 -2.64 -14.74
CA PHE A 163 -7.80 -2.45 -14.14
C PHE A 163 -8.64 -3.74 -14.16
N PHE A 164 -8.07 -4.85 -14.65
CA PHE A 164 -8.78 -6.12 -14.75
C PHE A 164 -8.83 -6.86 -13.40
N PRO A 165 -9.83 -7.74 -13.21
CA PRO A 165 -9.94 -8.55 -12.00
C PRO A 165 -8.68 -9.39 -11.71
N PRO A 166 -8.44 -9.76 -10.43
CA PRO A 166 -7.33 -10.63 -10.08
C PRO A 166 -7.48 -12.01 -10.73
N THR A 167 -6.42 -12.45 -11.40
CA THR A 167 -6.32 -13.78 -12.01
C THR A 167 -6.27 -14.89 -10.96
N LYS A 168 -6.43 -16.14 -11.38
CA LYS A 168 -6.24 -17.31 -10.50
C LYS A 168 -4.87 -17.28 -9.81
N THR A 169 -3.81 -16.98 -10.56
CA THR A 169 -2.45 -16.87 -10.04
C THR A 169 -2.33 -15.79 -8.96
N HIS A 170 -3.01 -14.65 -9.11
CA HIS A 170 -3.02 -13.60 -8.08
C HIS A 170 -3.69 -14.11 -6.79
N ARG A 171 -4.83 -14.80 -6.92
CA ARG A 171 -5.56 -15.38 -5.78
C ARG A 171 -4.75 -16.45 -5.07
N ASP A 172 -4.10 -17.35 -5.82
CA ASP A 172 -3.25 -18.40 -5.24
C ASP A 172 -2.02 -17.82 -4.51
N ARG A 173 -1.47 -16.70 -5.00
CA ARG A 173 -0.39 -15.97 -4.31
C ARG A 173 -0.88 -15.28 -3.05
N PHE A 174 -2.06 -14.65 -3.11
CA PHE A 174 -2.69 -14.04 -1.94
C PHE A 174 -2.92 -15.08 -0.83
N LEU A 175 -3.52 -16.23 -1.17
CA LEU A 175 -3.75 -17.32 -0.21
C LEU A 175 -2.46 -17.84 0.41
N ARG A 176 -1.38 -17.94 -0.36
CA ARG A 176 -0.06 -18.31 0.18
C ARG A 176 0.48 -17.27 1.16
N LEU A 177 0.36 -15.99 0.85
CA LEU A 177 0.79 -14.92 1.78
C LEU A 177 -0.05 -14.93 3.06
N GLN A 178 -1.36 -15.14 2.93
CA GLN A 178 -2.27 -15.26 4.07
C GLN A 178 -1.90 -16.46 4.95
N ALA A 179 -1.68 -17.64 4.36
CA ALA A 179 -1.27 -18.82 5.13
C ALA A 179 0.07 -18.62 5.86
N LEU A 180 1.05 -17.96 5.21
CA LEU A 180 2.30 -17.59 5.87
C LEU A 180 2.09 -16.63 7.03
N TRP A 181 1.18 -15.67 6.87
CA TRP A 181 0.83 -14.71 7.92
C TRP A 181 0.12 -15.39 9.11
N ASP A 182 -0.87 -16.24 8.83
CA ASP A 182 -1.66 -16.92 9.85
C ASP A 182 -0.77 -17.85 10.70
N ASN A 183 0.15 -18.58 10.06
CA ASN A 183 1.13 -19.43 10.74
C ASN A 183 2.09 -18.64 11.65
N LEU A 184 2.40 -17.38 11.31
CA LEU A 184 3.23 -16.52 12.15
C LEU A 184 2.44 -15.92 13.31
N SER A 185 1.20 -15.50 13.06
CA SER A 185 0.35 -14.87 14.08
C SER A 185 -0.15 -15.85 15.15
N THR A 186 -0.13 -17.16 14.86
CA THR A 186 -0.53 -18.22 15.78
C THR A 186 0.63 -18.77 16.61
N ALA A 187 1.87 -18.35 16.31
CA ALA A 187 3.08 -18.73 17.02
C ALA A 187 3.46 -17.77 18.17
N ASP A 188 2.75 -16.65 18.30
CA ASP A 188 2.80 -15.72 19.44
C ASP A 188 1.77 -16.11 20.52
#